data_AF-A0A2X3KHM7-F1
#
_entry.id   AF-A0A2X3KHM7-F1
#
_cell.length_a   1.000
_cell.length_b   1.000
_cell.length_c   1.000
_cell.angle_alpha   90.00
_cell.angle_beta   90.00
_cell.angle_gamma   90.00
#
_symmetry.space_group_name_H-M   'P 1'
#
loop_
_entity.id
_entity.type
_entity.pdbx_description
1 polymer ?
#
loop_
_entity_poly.entity_id
_entity_poly.type
_entity_poly.pdbx_seq_one_letter_code
_entity_poly.pdbx_strand_id
1 'polypeptide(L)'
;MGNVSAVDRERGVFVIKPSGVDYSVMTADDMVVVSIATGEVVEGTKKPSSDTPTHRLLYQAFPSIGGIVHTHSRHATIWAQAGQSIPATGTTPRRLFLRHHSLHPQNDRRRNQR
;
A
#
# COMPACT_ATOMS: atom_id res chain seq x y z
N MET A 1 -3.55 -0.97 12.44
CA MET A 1 -2.67 -1.73 11.52
C MET A 1 -2.47 -0.93 10.24
N GLY A 2 -1.30 -1.05 9.61
CA GLY A 2 -1.00 -0.37 8.35
C GLY A 2 0.49 -0.19 8.11
N ASN A 3 0.81 0.39 6.97
CA ASN A 3 2.15 0.80 6.57
C ASN A 3 2.06 1.91 5.53
N VAL A 4 3.17 2.63 5.39
CA VAL A 4 3.34 3.73 4.45
C VAL A 4 4.67 3.52 3.74
N SER A 5 4.73 3.91 2.47
CA SER A 5 5.98 4.06 1.73
C SER A 5 6.03 5.35 0.93
N ALA A 6 7.24 5.78 0.59
CA ALA A 6 7.51 6.87 -0.34
C ALA A 6 8.61 6.42 -1.33
N VAL A 7 8.53 6.89 -2.58
CA VAL A 7 9.44 6.47 -3.66
C VAL A 7 10.40 7.59 -4.05
N ASP A 8 11.65 7.22 -4.32
CA ASP A 8 12.63 8.04 -5.03
C ASP A 8 12.91 7.39 -6.39
N ARG A 9 12.35 7.98 -7.44
CA ARG A 9 12.45 7.45 -8.81
C ARG A 9 13.81 7.68 -9.44
N GLU A 10 14.49 8.76 -9.09
CA GLU A 10 15.82 9.06 -9.61
C GLU A 10 16.83 8.03 -9.10
N ARG A 11 16.67 7.59 -7.85
CA ARG A 11 17.49 6.53 -7.25
C ARG A 11 16.97 5.11 -7.50
N GLY A 12 15.77 4.95 -8.06
CA GLY A 12 15.17 3.64 -8.33
C GLY A 12 14.81 2.83 -7.08
N VAL A 13 14.52 3.51 -5.95
CA VAL A 13 14.23 2.88 -4.65
C VAL A 13 12.95 3.43 -4.03
N PHE A 14 12.40 2.71 -3.05
CA PHE A 14 11.37 3.25 -2.17
C PHE A 14 11.66 2.88 -0.72
N VAL A 15 11.22 3.73 0.20
CA VAL A 15 11.38 3.56 1.64
C VAL A 15 10.06 3.10 2.22
N ILE A 16 10.06 2.07 3.06
CA ILE A 16 8.84 1.50 3.66
C ILE A 16 9.01 1.23 5.15
N LYS A 17 7.90 1.31 5.89
CA LYS A 17 7.78 0.89 7.29
C LYS A 17 8.34 -0.54 7.50
N PRO A 18 9.09 -0.79 8.59
CA PRO A 18 9.53 -2.13 8.97
C PRO A 18 8.36 -3.00 9.48
N SER A 19 8.52 -4.31 9.35
CA SER A 19 7.62 -5.30 9.95
C SER A 19 7.94 -5.49 11.44
N GLY A 20 6.92 -5.73 12.26
CA GLY A 20 7.08 -6.11 13.67
C GLY A 20 7.54 -5.00 14.63
N VAL A 21 7.62 -3.74 14.17
CA VAL A 21 7.96 -2.59 15.03
C VAL A 21 6.69 -1.83 15.40
N ASP A 22 6.48 -1.62 16.70
CA ASP A 22 5.39 -0.80 17.21
C ASP A 22 5.60 0.68 16.85
N TYR A 23 4.52 1.40 16.56
CA TYR A 23 4.61 2.81 16.18
C TYR A 23 5.18 3.71 17.28
N SER A 24 4.98 3.38 18.56
CA SER A 24 5.45 4.19 19.69
C SER A 24 6.97 4.20 19.85
N VAL A 25 7.66 3.21 19.31
CA VAL A 25 9.13 3.06 19.42
C VAL A 25 9.84 3.20 18.07
N MET A 26 9.07 3.43 16.99
CA MET A 26 9.59 3.48 15.63
C MET A 26 10.41 4.75 15.40
N THR A 27 11.59 4.57 14.84
CA THR A 27 12.52 5.66 14.50
C THR A 27 12.73 5.76 13.00
N ALA A 28 13.36 6.85 12.54
CA ALA A 28 13.74 7.01 11.13
C ALA A 28 14.70 5.90 10.67
N ASP A 29 15.64 5.49 11.53
CA ASP A 29 16.64 4.44 11.25
C ASP A 29 16.02 3.04 11.14
N ASP A 30 14.76 2.89 11.54
CA ASP A 30 14.03 1.64 11.40
C ASP A 30 13.45 1.44 10.01
N MET A 31 13.41 2.50 9.19
CA MET A 31 12.86 2.43 7.84
C MET A 31 13.73 1.56 6.93
N VAL A 32 13.09 0.90 5.96
CA VAL A 32 13.78 -0.03 5.07
C VAL A 32 13.73 0.50 3.65
N VAL A 33 14.89 0.61 3.01
CA VAL A 33 15.05 1.02 1.61
C VAL A 33 15.03 -0.22 0.72
N VAL A 34 14.17 -0.21 -0.30
CA VAL A 34 13.93 -1.36 -1.17
C VAL A 34 14.07 -0.94 -2.64
N SER A 35 14.72 -1.76 -3.44
CA SER A 35 14.85 -1.59 -4.89
C SER A 35 13.50 -1.74 -5.58
N ILE A 36 13.13 -0.78 -6.45
CA ILE A 36 11.92 -0.90 -7.28
C ILE A 36 12.12 -2.00 -8.33
N ALA A 37 13.33 -2.11 -8.87
CA ALA A 37 13.64 -3.03 -9.96
C ALA A 37 13.65 -4.49 -9.49
N THR A 38 14.26 -4.80 -8.35
CA THR A 38 14.48 -6.18 -7.87
C THR A 38 13.63 -6.55 -6.67
N GLY A 39 13.21 -5.57 -5.85
CA GLY A 39 12.51 -5.81 -4.58
C GLY A 39 13.43 -6.22 -3.43
N GLU A 40 14.74 -6.16 -3.64
CA GLU A 40 15.73 -6.44 -2.61
C GLU A 40 15.89 -5.24 -1.68
N VAL A 41 16.26 -5.52 -0.42
CA VAL A 41 16.60 -4.49 0.56
C VAL A 41 17.96 -3.91 0.19
N VAL A 42 18.00 -2.59 -0.02
CA VAL A 42 19.21 -1.84 -0.33
C VAL A 42 19.85 -1.29 0.95
N GLU A 43 19.03 -0.90 1.92
CA GLU A 43 19.47 -0.36 3.21
C GLU A 43 18.42 -0.63 4.30
N GLY A 44 18.89 -0.77 5.54
CA GLY A 44 18.06 -1.02 6.71
C GLY A 44 18.36 -2.37 7.35
N THR A 45 18.38 -2.40 8.68
CA THR A 45 18.68 -3.63 9.46
C THR A 45 17.45 -4.45 9.79
N LYS A 46 16.26 -3.87 9.58
CA LYS A 46 14.98 -4.51 9.89
C LYS A 46 14.37 -5.15 8.66
N LYS A 47 13.46 -6.10 8.91
CA LYS A 47 12.65 -6.70 7.85
C LYS A 47 11.63 -5.66 7.34
N PRO A 48 11.49 -5.46 6.02
CA PRO A 48 10.46 -4.56 5.49
C PRO A 48 9.05 -5.12 5.73
N SER A 49 8.02 -4.28 5.60
CA SER A 49 6.61 -4.69 5.71
C SER A 49 6.29 -5.93 4.86
N SER A 50 5.36 -6.77 5.31
CA SER A 50 4.83 -7.88 4.49
C SER A 50 4.21 -7.40 3.17
N ASP A 51 3.72 -6.16 3.13
CA ASP A 51 3.01 -5.58 1.98
C ASP A 51 3.96 -4.94 0.96
N THR A 52 5.28 -5.04 1.18
CA THR A 52 6.33 -4.50 0.29
C THR A 52 6.17 -4.92 -1.17
N PRO A 53 5.84 -6.19 -1.52
CA PRO A 53 5.62 -6.58 -2.92
C PRO A 53 4.47 -5.82 -3.58
N THR A 54 3.39 -5.55 -2.83
CA THR A 54 2.24 -4.77 -3.34
C THR A 54 2.65 -3.32 -3.59
N HIS A 55 3.39 -2.70 -2.66
CA HIS A 55 3.89 -1.33 -2.83
C HIS A 55 4.81 -1.21 -4.06
N ARG A 56 5.74 -2.15 -4.22
CA ARG A 56 6.64 -2.21 -5.39
C ARG A 56 5.86 -2.31 -6.70
N LEU A 57 4.89 -3.23 -6.79
CA LEU A 57 4.05 -3.39 -7.98
C LEU A 57 3.36 -2.06 -8.32
N LEU A 58 2.74 -1.41 -7.33
CA LEU A 58 2.03 -0.15 -7.55
C LEU A 58 2.96 0.97 -8.04
N TYR A 59 4.19 1.07 -7.53
CA TYR A 59 5.16 2.04 -8.05
C TYR A 59 5.60 1.74 -9.48
N GLN A 60 5.71 0.46 -9.87
CA GLN A 60 6.00 0.05 -11.24
C GLN A 60 4.83 0.32 -12.19
N ALA A 61 3.60 0.05 -11.74
CA ALA A 61 2.39 0.17 -12.56
C ALA A 61 1.90 1.62 -12.71
N PHE A 62 2.16 2.48 -11.70
CA PHE A 62 1.67 3.85 -11.67
C PHE A 62 2.82 4.85 -11.52
N PRO A 63 3.41 5.32 -12.64
CA PRO A 63 4.54 6.27 -12.60
C PRO A 63 4.25 7.62 -11.94
N SER A 64 2.98 8.00 -11.75
CA SER A 64 2.58 9.28 -11.16
C SER A 64 2.52 9.28 -9.63
N ILE A 65 2.47 8.12 -8.95
CA ILE A 65 2.26 8.09 -7.50
C ILE A 65 3.57 8.29 -6.72
N GLY A 66 3.61 9.20 -5.75
CA GLY A 66 4.80 9.44 -4.91
C GLY A 66 4.80 8.68 -3.57
N GLY A 67 3.63 8.25 -3.10
CA GLY A 67 3.46 7.62 -1.80
C GLY A 67 2.30 6.63 -1.81
N ILE A 68 2.39 5.62 -0.96
CA ILE A 68 1.37 4.59 -0.80
C ILE A 68 1.07 4.43 0.69
N VAL A 69 -0.21 4.40 1.03
CA VAL A 69 -0.69 4.17 2.40
C VAL A 69 -1.60 2.95 2.37
N HIS A 70 -1.29 1.94 3.17
CA HIS A 70 -2.15 0.79 3.41
C HIS A 70 -2.62 0.82 4.87
N THR A 71 -3.94 0.69 5.07
CA THR A 71 -4.53 0.62 6.41
C THR A 71 -5.74 -0.30 6.42
N HIS A 72 -6.07 -0.78 7.61
CA HIS A 72 -7.39 -1.34 7.92
C HIS A 72 -8.22 -0.32 8.72
N SER A 73 -8.43 0.86 8.14
CA SER A 73 -9.27 1.88 8.78
C SER A 73 -10.72 1.39 8.85
N ARG A 74 -11.34 1.50 10.03
CA ARG A 74 -12.59 0.81 10.38
C ARG A 74 -13.67 0.90 9.30
N HIS A 75 -13.99 2.11 8.84
CA HIS A 75 -15.07 2.32 7.88
C HIS A 75 -14.71 1.84 6.47
N ALA A 76 -13.49 2.10 5.98
CA ALA A 76 -13.07 1.63 4.66
C ALA A 76 -13.01 0.09 4.62
N THR A 77 -12.55 -0.54 5.70
CA THR A 77 -12.52 -2.00 5.83
C THR A 77 -13.92 -2.61 5.83
N ILE A 78 -14.92 -1.96 6.45
CA ILE A 78 -16.32 -2.42 6.38
C ILE A 78 -16.81 -2.50 4.93
N TRP A 79 -16.59 -1.45 4.13
CA TRP A 79 -16.97 -1.44 2.71
C TRP A 79 -16.22 -2.50 1.89
N ALA A 80 -14.91 -2.66 2.13
CA ALA A 80 -14.10 -3.68 1.47
C ALA A 80 -14.56 -5.11 1.79
N GLN A 81 -14.87 -5.41 3.06
CA GLN A 81 -15.39 -6.70 3.48
C GLN A 81 -16.80 -6.98 2.93
N ALA A 82 -17.64 -5.94 2.81
CA ALA A 82 -18.95 -6.03 2.17
C ALA A 82 -18.86 -6.29 0.66
N GLY A 83 -17.69 -6.14 0.04
CA GLY A 83 -17.54 -6.25 -1.41
C GLY A 83 -18.27 -5.14 -2.18
N GLN A 84 -18.53 -4.00 -1.53
CA GLN A 84 -19.27 -2.87 -2.09
C GLN A 84 -18.37 -1.65 -2.36
N SER A 85 -18.50 -1.06 -3.55
CA SER A 85 -17.80 0.19 -3.87
C SER A 85 -18.41 1.38 -3.11
N ILE A 86 -17.60 2.37 -2.75
CA ILE A 86 -18.08 3.54 -2.01
C ILE A 86 -18.67 4.56 -3.00
N PRO A 87 -19.97 4.94 -2.85
CA PRO A 87 -20.60 5.93 -3.72
C PRO A 87 -20.17 7.37 -3.39
N ALA A 88 -20.01 8.20 -4.42
CA ALA A 88 -19.69 9.62 -4.25
C ALA A 88 -20.98 10.44 -4.04
N THR A 89 -21.53 10.41 -2.82
CA THR A 89 -22.82 11.05 -2.49
C THR A 89 -22.71 12.50 -1.98
N GLY A 90 -21.50 13.05 -1.89
CA GLY A 90 -21.25 14.40 -1.41
C GLY A 90 -20.06 15.09 -2.09
N THR A 91 -19.87 16.37 -1.79
CA THR A 91 -18.78 17.19 -2.35
C THR A 91 -17.40 16.75 -1.88
N THR A 92 -17.29 16.28 -0.63
CA THR A 92 -16.02 15.88 -0.03
C THR A 92 -15.39 14.67 -0.74
N PRO A 93 -16.08 13.53 -0.94
CA PRO A 93 -15.53 12.42 -1.74
C PRO A 93 -15.15 12.82 -3.16
N ARG A 94 -15.93 13.71 -3.81
CA ARG A 94 -15.68 14.15 -5.20
C ARG A 94 -14.40 14.98 -5.36
N ARG A 95 -13.95 15.67 -4.31
CA ARG A 95 -12.68 16.42 -4.33
C ARG A 95 -11.45 15.51 -4.25
N LEU A 96 -11.57 14.36 -3.59
CA LEU A 96 -10.45 13.45 -3.33
C LEU A 96 -10.44 12.27 -4.31
N PHE A 97 -11.60 11.85 -4.78
CA PHE A 97 -11.78 10.72 -5.70
C PHE A 97 -12.61 11.18 -6.90
N LEU A 98 -11.98 11.20 -8.08
CA LEU A 98 -12.60 11.67 -9.33
C LEU A 98 -13.71 10.74 -9.85
N ARG A 99 -13.81 9.51 -9.33
CA ARG A 99 -14.83 8.49 -9.64
C ARG A 99 -15.19 7.71 -8.37
N HIS A 100 -16.19 6.82 -8.47
CA HIS A 100 -16.48 5.82 -7.44
C HIS A 100 -15.20 5.14 -6.97
N HIS A 101 -15.07 4.92 -5.65
CA HIS A 101 -13.92 4.19 -5.13
C HIS A 101 -14.13 2.71 -5.43
N SER A 102 -13.49 2.24 -6.50
CA SER A 102 -13.60 0.88 -6.99
C SER A 102 -13.02 -0.10 -5.98
N LEU A 103 -13.72 -1.21 -5.76
CA LEU A 103 -13.15 -2.39 -5.10
C LEU A 103 -12.56 -3.33 -6.15
N HIS A 104 -11.40 -3.89 -5.82
CA HIS A 104 -10.84 -4.96 -6.63
C HIS A 104 -11.72 -6.21 -6.46
N PRO A 105 -12.17 -6.89 -7.55
CA PRO A 105 -12.90 -8.14 -7.46
C PRO A 105 -12.16 -9.19 -6.63
N GLN A 106 -12.92 -10.06 -5.95
CA GLN A 106 -12.35 -11.18 -5.21
C GLN A 106 -11.59 -12.11 -6.15
N ASN A 107 -10.39 -12.50 -5.73
CA ASN A 107 -9.62 -13.51 -6.43
C ASN A 107 -10.20 -14.89 -6.09
N ASP A 108 -11.11 -15.40 -6.93
CA ASP A 108 -11.78 -16.69 -6.71
C ASP A 108 -10.81 -17.85 -6.96
N ARG A 109 -10.05 -18.20 -5.92
CA ARG A 109 -9.15 -19.37 -5.93
C ARG A 109 -9.90 -20.70 -6.03
N ARG A 110 -11.24 -20.74 -6.01
CA ARG A 110 -12.03 -21.98 -6.17
C ARG A 110 -12.37 -22.31 -7.63
N ARG A 111 -11.99 -21.47 -8.61
CA ARG A 111 -12.19 -21.78 -10.04
C ARG A 111 -11.11 -22.68 -10.66
N ASN A 112 -9.94 -22.79 -10.03
CA ASN A 112 -8.81 -23.61 -10.53
C ASN A 112 -8.71 -25.01 -9.89
N GLN A 113 -9.80 -25.51 -9.28
CA GLN A 113 -9.86 -26.86 -8.69
C GLN A 113 -11.05 -27.69 -9.21
N ARG A 114 -11.47 -27.49 -10.46
CA ARG A 114 -12.44 -28.35 -11.16
C ARG A 114 -11.90 -28.79 -12.50
#